data_AF-A0A523Y8X9-F1
#
_entry.id   AF-A0A523Y8X9-F1
#
_cell.length_a   1.000
_cell.length_b   1.000
_cell.length_c   1.000
_cell.angle_alpha   90.00
_cell.angle_beta   90.00
_cell.angle_gamma   90.00
#
_symmetry.space_group_name_H-M   'P 1'
#
loop_
_entity.id
_entity.type
_entity.pdbx_description
1 polymer ?
#
loop_
_entity_poly.entity_id
_entity_poly.type
_entity_poly.pdbx_seq_one_letter_code
_entity_poly.pdbx_strand_id
1 'polypeptide(L)'
;MGEIKSAWEIAMERVEGLGKLSPEELRRQKEEEYALIGQVLADKYLGGLGFWQLEVELDKYGAKERELVKKALISKLAQTIELGNYERLEKAMEGISGLKQNKRLREIKDEIEQLFQEYKQGEEKESREIEKSAREILHQLRISGSAIGAINPKVIPQWQQGLNRLARPYQEKLEQLKQKLIDLSGV
;
A
#
# COMPACT_ATOMS: atom_id res chain seq x y z
N MET A 1 46.03 -8.39 17.38
CA MET A 1 45.03 -9.33 16.82
C MET A 1 44.43 -8.65 15.61
N GLY A 2 44.69 -9.14 14.40
CA GLY A 2 44.16 -8.55 13.18
C GLY A 2 42.79 -9.14 12.87
N GLU A 3 41.77 -8.30 12.78
CA GLU A 3 40.46 -8.69 12.27
C GLU A 3 40.64 -9.24 10.85
N ILE A 4 40.14 -10.46 10.60
CA ILE A 4 40.24 -11.11 9.29
C ILE A 4 39.26 -10.38 8.37
N LYS A 5 39.80 -9.56 7.45
CA LYS A 5 39.02 -8.88 6.42
C LYS A 5 38.28 -9.90 5.55
N SER A 6 37.03 -9.61 5.24
CA SER A 6 36.20 -10.43 4.35
C SER A 6 36.80 -10.47 2.95
N ALA A 7 36.61 -11.59 2.22
CA ALA A 7 37.00 -11.71 0.81
C ALA A 7 36.39 -10.57 -0.06
N TRP A 8 35.27 -10.01 0.38
CA TRP A 8 34.63 -8.85 -0.22
C TRP A 8 35.41 -7.54 0.00
N GLU A 9 35.98 -7.32 1.18
CA GLU A 9 36.78 -6.13 1.49
C GLU A 9 38.11 -6.12 0.72
N ILE A 10 38.75 -7.29 0.61
CA ILE A 10 39.99 -7.46 -0.16
C ILE A 10 39.74 -7.25 -1.67
N ALA A 11 38.58 -7.68 -2.17
CA ALA A 11 38.19 -7.45 -3.55
C ALA A 11 37.88 -5.95 -3.83
N MET A 12 37.33 -5.23 -2.86
CA MET A 12 37.02 -3.80 -2.98
C MET A 12 38.25 -2.89 -2.95
N GLU A 13 39.24 -3.16 -2.09
CA GLU A 13 40.49 -2.39 -2.07
C GLU A 13 41.22 -2.44 -3.43
N ARG A 14 41.03 -3.51 -4.20
CA ARG A 14 41.59 -3.63 -5.56
C ARG A 14 40.80 -2.89 -6.63
N VAL A 15 39.51 -2.62 -6.41
CA VAL A 15 38.64 -1.91 -7.38
C VAL A 15 38.76 -0.39 -7.24
N GLU A 16 38.94 0.13 -6.01
CA GLU A 16 39.16 1.56 -5.76
C GLU A 16 40.39 2.12 -6.49
N GLY A 17 41.43 1.30 -6.70
CA GLY A 17 42.62 1.70 -7.47
C GLY A 17 42.43 1.80 -8.99
N LEU A 18 41.25 1.44 -9.54
CA LEU A 18 41.04 1.26 -10.99
C LEU A 18 40.08 2.26 -11.65
N GLY A 19 39.64 3.32 -10.96
CA GLY A 19 38.83 4.38 -11.57
C GLY A 19 37.46 3.95 -12.09
N LYS A 20 36.94 2.81 -11.60
CA LYS A 20 35.55 2.38 -11.78
C LYS A 20 34.74 2.80 -10.54
N LEU A 21 33.44 3.04 -10.74
CA LEU A 21 32.43 3.46 -9.74
C LEU A 21 32.84 3.13 -8.30
N SER A 22 32.79 4.15 -7.43
CA SER A 22 33.13 4.01 -6.02
C SER A 22 32.28 2.92 -5.36
N PRO A 23 32.76 2.29 -4.27
CA PRO A 23 31.99 1.26 -3.57
C PRO A 23 30.59 1.71 -3.12
N GLU A 24 30.38 3.01 -2.86
CA GLU A 24 29.08 3.58 -2.53
C GLU A 24 28.14 3.64 -3.74
N GLU A 25 28.65 4.03 -4.91
CA GLU A 25 27.85 4.08 -6.14
C GLU A 25 27.47 2.69 -6.61
N LEU A 26 28.36 1.71 -6.46
CA LEU A 26 28.10 0.31 -6.80
C LEU A 26 27.04 -0.31 -5.87
N ARG A 27 27.03 0.09 -4.59
CA ARG A 27 25.98 -0.29 -3.64
C ARG A 27 24.64 0.31 -4.01
N ARG A 28 24.59 1.62 -4.31
CA ARG A 28 23.35 2.30 -4.75
C ARG A 28 22.75 1.65 -5.99
N GLN A 29 23.56 1.36 -7.01
CA GLN A 29 23.07 0.70 -8.23
C GLN A 29 22.44 -0.67 -7.94
N LYS A 30 23.03 -1.47 -7.05
CA LYS A 30 22.45 -2.75 -6.64
C LYS A 30 21.16 -2.58 -5.85
N GLU A 31 21.09 -1.60 -4.96
CA GLU A 31 19.87 -1.30 -4.22
C GLU A 31 18.73 -0.87 -5.17
N GLU A 32 19.04 -0.05 -6.18
CA GLU A 32 18.10 0.35 -7.22
C GLU A 32 17.63 -0.85 -8.06
N GLU A 33 18.54 -1.75 -8.44
CA GLU A 33 18.21 -2.98 -9.16
C GLU A 33 17.24 -3.86 -8.37
N TYR A 34 17.53 -4.14 -7.10
CA TYR A 34 16.64 -4.91 -6.23
C TYR A 34 15.33 -4.19 -5.93
N ALA A 35 15.34 -2.86 -5.91
CA ALA A 35 14.12 -2.08 -5.78
C ALA A 35 13.20 -2.29 -6.99
N LEU A 36 13.73 -2.24 -8.21
CA LEU A 36 12.96 -2.50 -9.43
C LEU A 36 12.42 -3.94 -9.47
N ILE A 37 13.23 -4.92 -9.07
CA ILE A 37 12.79 -6.32 -8.97
C ILE A 37 11.62 -6.45 -8.00
N GLY A 38 11.71 -5.85 -6.81
CA GLY A 38 10.64 -5.89 -5.81
C GLY A 38 9.35 -5.25 -6.33
N GLN A 39 9.44 -4.15 -7.09
CA GLN A 39 8.28 -3.53 -7.72
C GLN A 39 7.63 -4.46 -8.76
N VAL A 40 8.43 -5.08 -9.64
CA VAL A 40 7.92 -6.01 -10.65
C VAL A 40 7.23 -7.22 -10.00
N LEU A 41 7.80 -7.75 -8.92
CA LEU A 41 7.18 -8.85 -8.17
C LEU A 41 5.86 -8.43 -7.52
N ALA A 42 5.78 -7.21 -7.01
CA ALA A 42 4.53 -6.67 -6.45
C ALA A 42 3.46 -6.58 -7.52
N ASP A 43 3.79 -6.04 -8.70
CA ASP A 43 2.85 -5.90 -9.81
C ASP A 43 2.38 -7.27 -10.31
N LYS A 44 3.26 -8.28 -10.38
CA LYS A 44 2.88 -9.66 -10.70
C LYS A 44 1.92 -10.26 -9.67
N TYR A 45 2.23 -10.10 -8.38
CA TYR A 45 1.37 -10.56 -7.28
C TYR A 45 -0.01 -9.90 -7.33
N LEU A 46 -0.04 -8.56 -7.49
CA LEU A 46 -1.27 -7.80 -7.68
C LEU A 46 -2.01 -8.20 -8.97
N GLY A 47 -1.30 -8.66 -10.00
CA GLY A 47 -1.84 -9.23 -11.23
C GLY A 47 -2.39 -10.67 -11.12
N GLY A 48 -2.31 -11.30 -9.94
CA GLY A 48 -2.88 -12.63 -9.68
C GLY A 48 -1.87 -13.76 -9.53
N LEU A 49 -0.57 -13.44 -9.49
CA LEU A 49 0.45 -14.42 -9.13
C LEU A 49 0.23 -14.87 -7.67
N GLY A 50 0.17 -16.19 -7.44
CA GLY A 50 -0.06 -16.74 -6.10
C GLY A 50 1.14 -16.52 -5.18
N PHE A 51 0.89 -16.45 -3.87
CA PHE A 51 1.96 -16.21 -2.88
C PHE A 51 3.09 -17.25 -2.95
N TRP A 52 2.78 -18.52 -3.18
CA TRP A 52 3.79 -19.58 -3.34
C TRP A 52 4.74 -19.32 -4.53
N GLN A 53 4.24 -18.71 -5.62
CA GLN A 53 5.06 -18.36 -6.78
C GLN A 53 5.98 -17.18 -6.45
N LEU A 54 5.51 -16.26 -5.62
CA LEU A 54 6.29 -15.13 -5.13
C LEU A 54 7.47 -15.62 -4.27
N GLU A 55 7.25 -16.63 -3.42
CA GLU A 55 8.33 -17.27 -2.65
C GLU A 55 9.38 -17.92 -3.55
N VAL A 56 8.97 -18.65 -4.59
CA VAL A 56 9.89 -19.26 -5.58
C VAL A 56 10.73 -18.20 -6.29
N GLU A 57 10.14 -17.04 -6.63
CA GLU A 57 10.91 -15.93 -7.21
C GLU A 57 11.91 -15.33 -6.22
N LEU A 58 11.55 -15.22 -4.93
CA LEU A 58 12.42 -14.70 -3.88
C LEU A 58 13.59 -15.63 -3.54
N ASP A 59 13.42 -16.95 -3.67
CA ASP A 59 14.46 -17.95 -3.39
C ASP A 59 15.60 -17.96 -4.41
N LYS A 60 15.46 -17.25 -5.55
CA LYS A 60 16.54 -17.05 -6.53
C LYS A 60 17.65 -16.13 -6.03
N TYR A 61 17.40 -15.39 -4.94
CA TYR A 61 18.30 -14.38 -4.41
C TYR A 61 18.97 -14.85 -3.11
N GLY A 62 20.22 -14.42 -2.90
CA GLY A 62 20.93 -14.62 -1.64
C GLY A 62 20.23 -13.91 -0.47
N ALA A 63 20.58 -14.27 0.77
CA ALA A 63 19.86 -13.78 1.95
C ALA A 63 19.79 -12.24 2.04
N LYS A 64 20.87 -11.53 1.70
CA LYS A 64 20.90 -10.05 1.77
C LYS A 64 20.10 -9.42 0.64
N GLU A 65 20.25 -9.94 -0.56
CA GLU A 65 19.55 -9.51 -1.76
C GLU A 65 18.03 -9.73 -1.63
N ARG A 66 17.65 -10.91 -1.12
CA ARG A 66 16.25 -11.27 -0.85
C ARG A 66 15.58 -10.29 0.10
N GLU A 67 16.25 -9.85 1.16
CA GLU A 67 15.69 -8.87 2.08
C GLU A 67 15.50 -7.49 1.42
N LEU A 68 16.41 -7.05 0.54
CA LEU A 68 16.24 -5.82 -0.24
C LEU A 68 15.03 -5.93 -1.19
N VAL A 69 14.88 -7.06 -1.87
CA VAL A 69 13.74 -7.32 -2.75
C VAL A 69 12.42 -7.35 -1.96
N LYS A 70 12.38 -8.04 -0.82
CA LYS A 70 11.21 -8.07 0.07
C LYS A 70 10.84 -6.67 0.57
N LYS A 71 11.83 -5.85 0.92
CA LYS A 71 11.61 -4.46 1.36
C LYS A 71 10.92 -3.64 0.27
N ALA A 72 11.43 -3.72 -0.96
CA ALA A 72 10.84 -3.01 -2.09
C ALA A 72 9.43 -3.53 -2.44
N LEU A 73 9.24 -4.84 -2.36
CA LEU A 73 7.94 -5.51 -2.55
C LEU A 73 6.90 -5.04 -1.52
N ILE A 74 7.23 -5.05 -0.22
CA ILE A 74 6.35 -4.56 0.86
C ILE A 74 6.04 -3.08 0.65
N SER A 75 7.04 -2.27 0.30
CA SER A 75 6.84 -0.84 0.05
C SER A 75 5.84 -0.58 -1.08
N LYS A 76 6.01 -1.29 -2.21
CA LYS A 76 5.09 -1.18 -3.35
C LYS A 76 3.68 -1.66 -2.99
N LEU A 77 3.54 -2.78 -2.27
CA LEU A 77 2.24 -3.27 -1.80
C LEU A 77 1.54 -2.25 -0.89
N ALA A 78 2.26 -1.67 0.08
CA ALA A 78 1.72 -0.64 0.96
C ALA A 78 1.23 0.60 0.19
N GLN A 79 1.99 1.04 -0.82
CA GLN A 79 1.59 2.17 -1.66
C GLN A 79 0.33 1.91 -2.48
N THR A 80 0.01 0.65 -2.81
CA THR A 80 -1.17 0.29 -3.60
C THR A 80 -2.49 0.31 -2.82
N ILE A 81 -2.42 0.43 -1.49
CA ILE A 81 -3.60 0.51 -0.63
C ILE A 81 -4.31 1.84 -0.92
N GLU A 82 -5.55 1.77 -1.38
CA GLU A 82 -6.35 2.94 -1.72
C GLU A 82 -7.61 2.97 -0.84
N LEU A 83 -7.91 4.14 -0.26
CA LEU A 83 -9.09 4.31 0.57
C LEU A 83 -10.35 3.94 -0.22
N GLY A 84 -11.22 3.13 0.39
CA GLY A 84 -12.44 2.63 -0.25
C GLY A 84 -12.25 1.41 -1.17
N ASN A 85 -11.00 0.97 -1.40
CA ASN A 85 -10.70 -0.23 -2.18
C ASN A 85 -10.33 -1.42 -1.26
N TYR A 86 -11.34 -2.10 -0.73
CA TYR A 86 -11.17 -3.23 0.19
C TYR A 86 -10.47 -4.43 -0.46
N GLU A 87 -10.73 -4.70 -1.74
CA GLU A 87 -10.07 -5.80 -2.46
C GLU A 87 -8.56 -5.57 -2.54
N ARG A 88 -8.14 -4.34 -2.87
CA ARG A 88 -6.71 -3.99 -2.87
C ARG A 88 -6.11 -4.02 -1.47
N LEU A 89 -6.84 -3.56 -0.45
CA LEU A 89 -6.41 -3.65 0.94
C LEU A 89 -6.13 -5.10 1.35
N GLU A 90 -7.11 -6.00 1.16
CA GLU A 90 -6.99 -7.41 1.52
C GLU A 90 -5.80 -8.05 0.81
N LYS A 91 -5.70 -7.85 -0.50
CA LYS A 91 -4.62 -8.42 -1.30
C LYS A 91 -3.24 -7.91 -0.87
N ALA A 92 -3.10 -6.61 -0.65
CA ALA A 92 -1.84 -6.02 -0.19
C ALA A 92 -1.46 -6.53 1.21
N MET A 93 -2.41 -6.59 2.14
CA MET A 93 -2.15 -7.04 3.51
C MET A 93 -1.85 -8.54 3.60
N GLU A 94 -2.48 -9.37 2.76
CA GLU A 94 -2.14 -10.78 2.61
C GLU A 94 -0.67 -10.94 2.18
N GLY A 95 -0.27 -10.22 1.12
CA GLY A 95 1.09 -10.26 0.61
C GLY A 95 2.12 -9.79 1.65
N ILE A 96 1.87 -8.66 2.31
CA ILE A 96 2.77 -8.13 3.35
C ILE A 96 2.88 -9.09 4.53
N SER A 97 1.77 -9.68 4.98
CA SER A 97 1.77 -10.64 6.11
C SER A 97 2.49 -11.93 5.79
N GLY A 98 2.41 -12.40 4.54
CA GLY A 98 3.19 -13.55 4.08
C GLY A 98 4.69 -13.27 4.05
N LEU A 99 5.10 -12.05 3.70
CA LEU A 99 6.53 -11.68 3.60
C LEU A 99 7.18 -11.41 4.96
N LYS A 100 6.42 -10.88 5.93
CA LYS A 100 6.94 -10.53 7.26
C LYS A 100 5.87 -10.73 8.33
N GLN A 101 6.10 -11.66 9.24
CA GLN A 101 5.23 -11.84 10.40
C GLN A 101 5.78 -11.08 11.61
N ASN A 102 5.09 -10.02 12.04
CA ASN A 102 5.45 -9.24 13.22
C ASN A 102 4.17 -8.82 13.97
N LYS A 103 4.23 -8.76 15.30
CA LYS A 103 3.15 -8.20 16.13
C LYS A 103 2.75 -6.78 15.70
N ARG A 104 3.73 -5.92 15.44
CA ARG A 104 3.50 -4.53 15.03
C ARG A 104 2.83 -4.43 13.66
N LEU A 105 3.07 -5.39 12.76
CA LEU A 105 2.35 -5.46 11.49
C LEU A 105 0.86 -5.74 11.71
N ARG A 106 0.53 -6.66 12.62
CA ARG A 106 -0.87 -6.94 12.98
C ARG A 106 -1.56 -5.72 13.57
N GLU A 107 -0.89 -4.99 14.46
CA GLU A 107 -1.43 -3.74 15.02
C GLU A 107 -1.72 -2.70 13.93
N ILE A 108 -0.81 -2.51 12.96
CA ILE A 108 -1.05 -1.58 11.84
C ILE A 108 -2.16 -2.08 10.92
N LYS A 109 -2.24 -3.40 10.67
CA LYS A 109 -3.32 -4.01 9.90
C LYS A 109 -4.67 -3.67 10.52
N ASP A 110 -4.81 -3.90 11.82
CA ASP A 110 -6.05 -3.64 12.56
C ASP A 110 -6.41 -2.14 12.52
N GLU A 111 -5.41 -1.25 12.66
CA GLU A 111 -5.60 0.21 12.51
C GLU A 111 -6.13 0.60 11.10
N ILE A 112 -5.62 -0.03 10.03
CA ILE A 112 -6.07 0.24 8.65
C ILE A 112 -7.48 -0.32 8.42
N GLU A 113 -7.77 -1.54 8.89
CA GLU A 113 -9.10 -2.14 8.76
C GLU A 113 -10.17 -1.31 9.48
N GLN A 114 -9.87 -0.85 10.69
CA GLN A 114 -10.74 0.06 11.43
C GLN A 114 -10.94 1.38 10.68
N LEU A 115 -9.88 1.97 10.13
CA LEU A 115 -9.96 3.20 9.33
C LEU A 115 -10.91 3.05 8.15
N PHE A 116 -10.83 1.93 7.43
CA PHE A 116 -11.70 1.64 6.30
C PHE A 116 -13.14 1.48 6.74
N GLN A 117 -13.39 0.76 7.85
CA GLN A 117 -14.74 0.60 8.41
C GLN A 117 -15.36 1.95 8.80
N GLU A 118 -14.61 2.81 9.49
CA GLU A 118 -15.05 4.16 9.88
C GLU A 118 -15.37 5.01 8.64
N TYR A 119 -14.50 4.97 7.63
CA TYR A 119 -14.73 5.67 6.37
C TYR A 119 -16.02 5.22 5.68
N LYS A 120 -16.21 3.91 5.52
CA LYS A 120 -17.42 3.34 4.91
C LYS A 120 -18.70 3.73 5.66
N GLN A 121 -18.68 3.72 6.98
CA GLN A 121 -19.82 4.18 7.80
C GLN A 121 -20.10 5.68 7.57
N GLY A 122 -19.04 6.49 7.46
CA GLY A 122 -19.14 7.90 7.12
C GLY A 122 -19.78 8.11 5.74
N GLU A 123 -19.35 7.36 4.72
CA GLU A 123 -19.94 7.42 3.38
C GLU A 123 -21.43 7.04 3.45
N GLU A 124 -21.77 5.92 4.08
CA GLU A 124 -23.17 5.49 4.21
C GLU A 124 -24.04 6.54 4.90
N LYS A 125 -23.52 7.23 5.92
CA LYS A 125 -24.23 8.30 6.63
C LYS A 125 -24.49 9.50 5.72
N GLU A 126 -23.44 10.02 5.08
CA GLU A 126 -23.54 11.15 4.16
C GLU A 126 -24.52 10.81 3.00
N SER A 127 -24.55 9.54 2.56
CA SER A 127 -25.41 9.08 1.47
C SER A 127 -26.88 9.19 1.85
N ARG A 128 -27.19 8.78 3.08
CA ARG A 128 -28.55 8.85 3.62
C ARG A 128 -29.00 10.29 3.83
N GLU A 129 -28.11 11.19 4.25
CA GLU A 129 -28.47 12.61 4.44
C GLU A 129 -28.80 13.30 3.12
N ILE A 130 -28.05 12.99 2.06
CA ILE A 130 -28.33 13.52 0.73
C ILE A 130 -29.59 12.91 0.14
N GLU A 131 -29.79 11.60 0.27
CA GLU A 131 -31.03 10.96 -0.16
C GLU A 131 -32.25 11.57 0.54
N LYS A 132 -32.16 11.79 1.85
CA LYS A 132 -33.22 12.43 2.64
C LYS A 132 -33.50 13.84 2.14
N SER A 133 -32.46 14.66 1.96
CA SER A 133 -32.58 16.04 1.48
C SER A 133 -33.20 16.09 0.07
N ALA A 134 -32.81 15.18 -0.81
CA ALA A 134 -33.37 15.09 -2.16
C ALA A 134 -34.86 14.67 -2.13
N ARG A 135 -35.24 13.72 -1.27
CA ARG A 135 -36.65 13.33 -1.08
C ARG A 135 -37.50 14.49 -0.57
N GLU A 136 -36.98 15.28 0.36
CA GLU A 136 -37.68 16.46 0.89
C GLU A 136 -37.95 17.51 -0.19
N ILE A 137 -36.97 17.78 -1.07
CA ILE A 137 -37.14 18.69 -2.22
C ILE A 137 -38.22 18.16 -3.19
N LEU A 138 -38.17 16.87 -3.55
CA LEU A 138 -39.18 16.27 -4.43
C LEU A 138 -40.58 16.37 -3.84
N HIS A 139 -40.73 16.13 -2.54
CA HIS A 139 -41.98 16.28 -1.83
C HIS A 139 -42.50 17.73 -1.85
N GLN A 140 -41.64 18.73 -1.63
CA GLN A 140 -42.01 20.15 -1.76
C GLN A 140 -42.49 20.51 -3.16
N LEU A 141 -41.90 19.90 -4.19
CA LEU A 141 -42.31 20.05 -5.59
C LEU A 141 -43.59 19.27 -5.92
N ARG A 142 -44.21 18.59 -4.93
CA ARG A 142 -45.35 17.68 -5.11
C ARG A 142 -45.07 16.53 -6.08
N ILE A 143 -43.80 16.24 -6.31
CA ILE A 143 -43.35 15.08 -7.03
C ILE A 143 -43.35 13.96 -5.99
N SER A 144 -44.40 13.17 -6.00
CA SER A 144 -44.64 12.11 -5.01
C SER A 144 -45.30 10.93 -5.68
N GLY A 145 -44.87 9.72 -5.34
CA GLY A 145 -45.41 8.49 -5.88
C GLY A 145 -44.35 7.40 -6.06
N SER A 146 -44.80 6.16 -6.20
CA SER A 146 -43.97 4.96 -6.41
C SER A 146 -43.16 4.98 -7.71
N ALA A 147 -43.40 5.96 -8.60
CA ALA A 147 -42.62 6.19 -9.82
C ALA A 147 -41.26 6.85 -9.57
N ILE A 148 -41.05 7.47 -8.40
CA ILE A 148 -39.72 7.93 -7.98
C ILE A 148 -38.97 6.70 -7.47
N GLY A 149 -38.14 6.11 -8.34
CA GLY A 149 -37.23 5.03 -7.95
C GLY A 149 -36.24 5.46 -6.85
N ALA A 150 -35.34 4.55 -6.47
CA ALA A 150 -34.27 4.90 -5.54
C ALA A 150 -33.46 6.10 -6.05
N ILE A 151 -33.33 7.15 -5.23
CA ILE A 151 -32.49 8.30 -5.58
C ILE A 151 -31.04 7.82 -5.54
N ASN A 152 -30.32 7.96 -6.63
CA ASN A 152 -28.89 7.65 -6.68
C ASN A 152 -28.10 8.87 -6.19
N PRO A 153 -27.50 8.88 -4.98
CA PRO A 153 -26.78 10.05 -4.49
C PRO A 153 -25.50 10.33 -5.28
N LYS A 154 -24.95 9.33 -5.98
CA LYS A 154 -23.71 9.44 -6.77
C LYS A 154 -23.80 10.41 -7.93
N VAL A 155 -25.01 10.73 -8.41
CA VAL A 155 -25.21 11.70 -9.52
C VAL A 155 -25.41 13.13 -9.01
N ILE A 156 -25.44 13.36 -7.69
CA ILE A 156 -25.67 14.66 -7.07
C ILE A 156 -24.30 15.32 -6.80
N PRO A 157 -23.96 16.49 -7.36
CA PRO A 157 -22.64 17.10 -7.17
C PRO A 157 -22.25 17.36 -5.71
N GLN A 158 -23.22 17.69 -4.86
CA GLN A 158 -23.05 17.92 -3.43
C GLN A 158 -22.52 16.67 -2.72
N TRP A 159 -22.93 15.48 -3.17
CA TRP A 159 -22.44 14.20 -2.65
C TRP A 159 -20.95 14.02 -2.90
N GLN A 160 -20.50 14.27 -4.13
CA GLN A 160 -19.07 14.16 -4.46
C GLN A 160 -18.23 15.14 -3.63
N GLN A 161 -18.74 16.36 -3.39
CA GLN A 161 -18.08 17.34 -2.54
C GLN A 161 -18.04 16.92 -1.06
N GLY A 162 -19.15 16.40 -0.54
CA GLY A 162 -19.26 15.87 0.82
C GLY A 162 -18.30 14.70 1.04
N LEU A 163 -18.28 13.73 0.12
CA LEU A 163 -17.35 12.61 0.13
C LEU A 163 -15.89 13.04 0.09
N ASN A 164 -15.53 13.99 -0.78
CA ASN A 164 -14.16 14.48 -0.86
C ASN A 164 -13.73 15.15 0.46
N ARG A 165 -14.63 15.87 1.13
CA ARG A 165 -14.34 16.48 2.45
C ARG A 165 -14.22 15.42 3.54
N LEU A 166 -15.13 14.45 3.53
CA LEU A 166 -15.12 13.32 4.45
C LEU A 166 -13.82 12.52 4.33
N ALA A 167 -13.37 12.23 3.10
CA ALA A 167 -12.23 11.37 2.82
C ALA A 167 -10.88 11.94 3.28
N ARG A 168 -10.70 13.26 3.29
CA ARG A 168 -9.41 13.93 3.61
C ARG A 168 -8.73 13.43 4.89
N PRO A 169 -9.37 13.47 6.08
CA PRO A 169 -8.73 13.00 7.31
C PRO A 169 -8.38 11.50 7.27
N TYR A 170 -9.18 10.69 6.56
CA TYR A 170 -8.89 9.26 6.41
C TYR A 170 -7.72 9.02 5.46
N GLN A 171 -7.60 9.80 4.37
CA GLN A 171 -6.45 9.73 3.47
C GLN A 171 -5.16 10.10 4.19
N GLU A 172 -5.16 11.18 4.97
CA GLU A 172 -3.98 11.59 5.76
C GLU A 172 -3.55 10.51 6.75
N LYS A 173 -4.52 9.93 7.49
CA LYS A 173 -4.24 8.83 8.42
C LYS A 173 -3.77 7.57 7.68
N LEU A 174 -4.34 7.25 6.52
CA LEU A 174 -3.90 6.13 5.69
C LEU A 174 -2.45 6.29 5.23
N GLU A 175 -2.05 7.47 4.77
CA GLU A 175 -0.66 7.72 4.36
C GLU A 175 0.33 7.54 5.53
N GLN A 176 -0.05 7.96 6.73
CA GLN A 176 0.76 7.70 7.93
C GLN A 176 0.89 6.19 8.21
N LEU A 177 -0.19 5.43 8.08
CA LEU A 177 -0.18 3.98 8.28
C LEU A 177 0.64 3.26 7.21
N LYS A 178 0.54 3.68 5.94
CA LYS A 178 1.40 3.19 4.85
C LYS A 178 2.87 3.44 5.14
N GLN A 179 3.21 4.63 5.64
CA GLN A 179 4.60 4.92 6.01
C GLN A 179 5.07 4.01 7.15
N LYS A 180 4.24 3.76 8.17
CA LYS A 180 4.57 2.79 9.23
C LYS A 180 4.83 1.38 8.67
N LEU A 181 4.06 0.94 7.66
CA LEU A 181 4.29 -0.35 6.97
C LEU A 181 5.63 -0.37 6.23
N ILE A 182 5.96 0.72 5.54
CA ILE A 182 7.23 0.86 4.81
C ILE A 182 8.40 0.87 5.79
N ASP A 183 8.32 1.61 6.88
CA ASP A 183 9.39 1.70 7.88
C ASP A 183 9.65 0.36 8.56
N LEU A 184 8.59 -0.42 8.79
CA LEU A 184 8.71 -1.80 9.28
C LEU A 184 9.50 -2.71 8.33
N SER A 185 9.55 -2.42 7.04
CA SER A 185 10.36 -3.18 6.08
C SER A 185 11.84 -2.79 6.10
N GLY A 186 12.20 -1.67 6.73
CA GLY A 186 13.56 -1.15 6.82
C GLY A 186 14.36 -1.55 8.07
N VAL A 187 13.73 -2.24 9.03
CA VAL A 187 14.34 -2.76 10.28
C VAL A 187 14.38 -4.27 10.26
#